data_AF-A0AAV4JM17-F1
#
_entry.id   AF-A0AAV4JM17-F1
#
_cell.length_a   1.000
_cell.length_b   1.000
_cell.length_c   1.000
_cell.angle_alpha   90.00
_cell.angle_beta   90.00
_cell.angle_gamma   90.00
#
_symmetry.space_group_name_H-M   'P 1'
#
loop_
_entity.id
_entity.type
_entity.pdbx_description
1 polymer ?
#
loop_
_entity_poly.entity_id
_entity_poly.type
_entity_poly.pdbx_seq_one_letter_code
_entity_poly.pdbx_strand_id
1 'polypeptide(L)'
;MRQVIELHKTVSTRLKQAMRQVIELHKTRRSRHLSTNARSYVGTTLSSDHKIVITTFELGCRKMWGKTKHTTNSRNKANIANVVNNHECRAKYQQLDTRLGQIYLDNTPNETWQLVKRVIVDTAKETLGETTRTRPNRTPDETITNLSTQQKQLRIRIDNTRDKQNKLKLKQERNLILHQIIKRVAYRI
;
A
#
# COMPACT_ATOMS: atom_id res chain seq x y z
N MET A 1 -14.74 -5.36 -27.15
CA MET A 1 -14.90 -3.91 -26.84
C MET A 1 -14.58 -3.52 -25.40
N ARG A 2 -15.00 -4.26 -24.35
CA ARG A 2 -14.73 -3.88 -22.94
C ARG A 2 -13.23 -3.80 -22.56
N GLN A 3 -12.38 -4.71 -23.05
CA GLN A 3 -10.94 -4.72 -22.76
C GLN A 3 -10.19 -3.49 -23.32
N VAL A 4 -10.60 -2.98 -24.49
CA VAL A 4 -10.00 -1.80 -25.12
C VAL A 4 -10.32 -0.53 -24.31
N ILE A 5 -11.54 -0.43 -23.77
CA ILE A 5 -11.97 0.71 -22.95
C ILE A 5 -11.24 0.73 -21.60
N GLU A 6 -11.03 -0.42 -20.96
CA GLU A 6 -10.27 -0.50 -19.71
C GLU A 6 -8.79 -0.15 -19.90
N LEU A 7 -8.17 -0.64 -20.99
CA LEU A 7 -6.81 -0.27 -21.40
C LEU A 7 -6.71 1.24 -21.63
N HIS A 8 -7.67 1.85 -22.33
CA HIS A 8 -7.66 3.29 -22.58
C HIS A 8 -7.82 4.12 -21.30
N LYS A 9 -8.67 3.68 -20.36
CA LYS A 9 -8.86 4.32 -19.05
C LYS A 9 -7.63 4.17 -18.14
N THR A 10 -6.96 3.02 -18.15
CA THR A 10 -5.72 2.80 -17.38
C THR A 10 -4.53 3.57 -17.97
N VAL A 11 -4.40 3.62 -19.30
CA VAL A 11 -3.39 4.46 -19.96
C VAL A 11 -3.61 5.94 -19.66
N SER A 12 -4.86 6.41 -19.72
CA SER A 12 -5.21 7.81 -19.43
C SER A 12 -4.90 8.22 -17.98
N THR A 13 -5.20 7.37 -17.00
CA THR A 13 -4.91 7.65 -15.58
C THR A 13 -3.42 7.63 -15.28
N ARG A 14 -2.68 6.68 -15.87
CA ARG A 14 -1.21 6.61 -15.77
C ARG A 14 -0.52 7.82 -16.39
N LEU A 15 -1.00 8.29 -17.54
CA LEU A 15 -0.47 9.49 -18.21
C LEU A 15 -0.67 10.73 -17.33
N LYS A 16 -1.87 10.92 -16.77
CA LYS A 16 -2.17 12.03 -15.84
C LYS A 16 -1.29 11.99 -14.58
N GLN A 17 -1.02 10.80 -14.06
CA GLN A 17 -0.15 10.63 -12.89
C GLN A 17 1.32 10.95 -13.23
N ALA A 18 1.83 10.50 -14.37
CA ALA A 18 3.17 10.83 -14.84
C ALA A 18 3.33 12.35 -15.06
N MET A 19 2.34 13.01 -15.68
CA MET A 19 2.35 14.47 -15.87
C MET A 19 2.40 15.23 -14.53
N ARG A 20 1.63 14.81 -13.53
CA ARG A 20 1.69 15.41 -12.18
C ARG A 20 3.06 15.25 -11.54
N GLN A 21 3.69 14.09 -11.68
CA GLN A 21 5.03 13.82 -11.16
C GLN A 21 6.11 14.67 -11.86
N VAL A 22 6.00 14.89 -13.17
CA VAL A 22 6.92 15.78 -13.91
C VAL A 22 6.79 17.23 -13.43
N ILE A 23 5.56 17.71 -13.20
CA ILE A 23 5.31 19.06 -12.66
C ILE A 23 5.89 19.19 -11.24
N GLU A 24 5.71 18.19 -10.39
CA GLU A 24 6.26 18.17 -9.03
C GLU A 24 7.80 18.12 -9.04
N LEU A 25 8.39 17.30 -9.92
CA LEU A 25 9.83 17.24 -10.13
C LEU A 25 10.35 18.63 -10.52
N HIS A 26 9.75 19.31 -11.50
CA HIS A 26 10.19 20.62 -11.97
C HIS A 26 10.28 21.69 -10.85
N LYS A 27 9.43 21.60 -9.81
CA LYS A 27 9.43 22.54 -8.67
C LYS A 27 10.60 22.35 -7.70
N THR A 28 11.27 21.20 -7.70
CA THR A 28 12.30 20.88 -6.71
C THR A 28 13.71 21.11 -7.26
N ARG A 29 14.54 21.91 -6.57
CA ARG A 29 15.95 22.16 -6.97
C ARG A 29 16.78 20.87 -7.14
N ARG A 30 16.41 19.81 -6.40
CA ARG A 30 17.10 18.51 -6.43
C ARG A 30 16.95 17.76 -7.74
N SER A 31 15.88 17.98 -8.52
CA SER A 31 15.60 17.23 -9.75
C SER A 31 16.15 17.90 -11.01
N ARG A 32 16.75 19.10 -10.89
CA ARG A 32 17.22 19.90 -12.04
C ARG A 32 18.22 19.16 -12.92
N HIS A 33 19.03 18.28 -12.31
CA HIS A 33 19.98 17.41 -13.00
C HIS A 33 19.33 16.36 -13.93
N LEU A 34 18.02 16.14 -13.83
CA LEU A 34 17.26 15.22 -14.70
C LEU A 34 16.73 15.92 -15.96
N SER A 35 16.77 17.25 -16.00
CA SER A 35 16.40 18.03 -17.17
C SER A 35 17.57 18.07 -18.14
N THR A 36 17.43 17.44 -19.30
CA THR A 36 18.50 17.38 -20.31
C THR A 36 18.44 18.56 -21.27
N ASN A 37 17.26 19.10 -21.55
CA ASN A 37 17.09 20.23 -22.46
C ASN A 37 15.88 21.08 -22.06
N ALA A 38 15.97 22.40 -22.20
CA ALA A 38 14.85 23.31 -22.08
C ALA A 38 14.94 24.37 -23.18
N ARG A 39 13.89 24.48 -24.01
CA ARG A 39 13.79 25.45 -25.10
C ARG A 39 12.51 26.26 -24.95
N SER A 40 12.61 27.57 -25.13
CA SER A 40 11.47 28.45 -25.30
C SER A 40 11.29 28.77 -26.78
N TYR A 41 10.05 28.67 -27.27
CA TYR A 41 9.71 29.03 -28.63
C TYR A 41 8.96 30.37 -28.60
N VAL A 42 9.49 31.33 -29.34
CA VAL A 42 8.93 32.68 -29.50
C VAL A 42 8.50 32.82 -30.96
N GLY A 43 7.38 33.50 -31.21
CA GLY A 43 6.87 33.73 -32.58
C GLY A 43 5.92 32.66 -33.11
N THR A 44 5.55 31.67 -32.30
CA THR A 44 4.45 30.76 -32.64
C THR A 44 3.10 31.48 -32.50
N THR A 45 2.26 31.40 -33.53
CA THR A 45 0.88 31.90 -33.50
C THR A 45 0.06 31.06 -32.52
N LEU A 46 -0.05 31.53 -31.29
CA LEU A 46 -0.86 30.94 -30.24
C LEU A 46 -2.07 31.83 -29.97
N SER A 47 -3.17 31.21 -29.55
CA SER A 47 -4.36 31.91 -29.04
C SER A 47 -4.15 32.47 -27.62
N SER A 48 -2.93 32.38 -27.09
CA SER A 48 -2.55 32.82 -25.75
C SER A 48 -1.26 33.64 -25.86
N ASP A 49 -1.18 34.68 -25.03
CA ASP A 49 -0.03 35.54 -24.78
C ASP A 49 1.17 34.81 -24.12
N HIS A 50 1.00 33.53 -23.77
CA HIS A 50 2.03 32.73 -23.13
C HIS A 50 3.01 32.11 -24.13
N LYS A 51 4.30 32.08 -23.77
CA LYS A 51 5.36 31.42 -24.56
C LYS A 51 5.34 29.91 -24.33
N ILE A 52 5.53 29.12 -25.38
CA ILE A 52 5.71 27.67 -25.24
C ILE A 52 7.11 27.39 -24.70
N VAL A 53 7.17 26.66 -23.61
CA VAL A 53 8.43 26.12 -23.06
C VAL A 53 8.37 24.61 -23.13
N ILE A 54 9.30 24.01 -23.89
CA ILE A 54 9.45 22.56 -23.99
C ILE A 54 10.68 22.17 -23.17
N THR A 55 10.48 21.31 -22.16
CA THR A 55 11.56 20.77 -21.35
C THR A 55 11.58 19.25 -21.51
N THR A 56 12.77 18.71 -21.76
CA THR A 56 13.03 17.27 -21.90
C THR A 56 13.66 16.77 -20.61
N PHE A 57 13.11 15.69 -20.08
CA PHE A 57 13.62 15.03 -18.88
C PHE A 57 14.05 13.60 -19.22
N GLU A 58 15.24 13.22 -18.78
CA GLU A 58 15.70 11.84 -18.87
C GLU A 58 15.33 11.12 -17.58
N LEU A 59 14.18 10.48 -17.60
CA LEU A 59 13.64 9.73 -16.47
C LEU A 59 13.91 8.25 -16.71
N GLY A 60 14.97 7.71 -16.11
CA GLY A 60 15.20 6.27 -16.10
C GLY A 60 13.96 5.55 -15.56
N CYS A 61 13.35 4.68 -16.36
CA CYS A 61 12.06 4.02 -16.05
C CYS A 61 12.04 3.36 -14.67
N ARG A 62 13.20 2.87 -14.18
CA ARG A 62 13.38 2.29 -12.85
C ARG A 62 13.06 3.23 -11.68
N LYS A 63 13.17 4.56 -11.83
CA LYS A 63 12.92 5.53 -10.75
C LYS A 63 11.49 6.08 -10.74
N MET A 64 10.81 6.14 -11.90
CA MET A 64 9.40 6.57 -11.99
C MET A 64 8.43 5.49 -11.52
N TRP A 65 8.76 4.23 -11.75
CA TRP A 65 8.13 3.12 -11.06
C TRP A 65 8.75 2.98 -9.69
N GLY A 66 8.62 4.03 -8.87
CA GLY A 66 8.90 3.90 -7.45
C GLY A 66 8.22 2.63 -6.98
N LYS A 67 8.94 1.78 -6.23
CA LYS A 67 8.39 0.57 -5.62
C LYS A 67 7.05 0.97 -5.05
N THR A 68 5.95 0.58 -5.72
CA THR A 68 4.64 0.78 -5.14
C THR A 68 4.76 -0.02 -3.88
N LYS A 69 4.91 0.67 -2.74
CA LYS A 69 4.66 0.03 -1.47
C LYS A 69 3.19 -0.31 -1.63
N HIS A 70 2.92 -1.54 -2.06
CA HIS A 70 1.64 -2.14 -1.84
C HIS A 70 1.52 -2.03 -0.32
N THR A 71 0.87 -0.97 0.14
CA THR A 71 0.22 -0.96 1.42
C THR A 71 -0.84 -2.02 1.26
N THR A 72 -0.43 -3.28 1.39
CA THR A 72 -1.34 -4.36 1.71
C THR A 72 -1.80 -4.07 3.14
N ASN A 73 -2.64 -3.04 3.29
CA ASN A 73 -3.67 -3.00 4.32
C ASN A 73 -4.67 -4.08 3.93
N SER A 74 -4.22 -5.32 4.08
CA SER A 74 -4.95 -6.51 3.75
C SER A 74 -4.78 -7.40 4.96
N ARG A 75 -5.38 -7.00 6.07
CA ARG A 75 -5.46 -7.85 7.25
C ARG A 75 -6.30 -9.10 6.94
N ASN A 76 -7.20 -9.03 5.96
CA ASN A 76 -8.09 -10.13 5.60
C ASN A 76 -8.02 -10.30 4.06
N LYS A 77 -7.38 -11.36 3.57
CA LYS A 77 -7.55 -11.79 2.17
C LYS A 77 -8.60 -12.88 2.18
N ALA A 78 -9.62 -12.73 1.35
CA ALA A 78 -10.52 -13.83 1.03
C ALA A 78 -9.71 -14.96 0.37
N ASN A 79 -10.00 -16.21 0.69
CA ASN A 79 -9.33 -17.36 0.11
C ASN A 79 -9.89 -17.66 -1.30
N ILE A 80 -9.52 -16.81 -2.27
CA ILE A 80 -10.02 -16.89 -3.66
C ILE A 80 -9.64 -18.22 -4.32
N ALA A 81 -8.56 -18.87 -3.88
CA ALA A 81 -8.11 -20.15 -4.43
C ALA A 81 -9.15 -21.27 -4.25
N ASN A 82 -9.94 -21.22 -3.19
CA ASN A 82 -11.02 -22.19 -2.96
C ASN A 82 -12.24 -21.95 -3.88
N VAL A 83 -12.44 -20.75 -4.43
CA VAL A 83 -13.67 -20.38 -5.16
C VAL A 83 -13.70 -20.91 -6.59
N VAL A 84 -12.53 -20.89 -7.24
CA VAL A 84 -12.45 -21.16 -8.68
C VAL A 84 -12.80 -22.63 -8.97
N ASN A 85 -12.57 -23.55 -8.03
CA ASN A 85 -12.78 -24.99 -8.26
C ASN A 85 -13.72 -25.69 -7.24
N ASN A 86 -14.23 -25.01 -6.19
CA ASN A 86 -15.10 -25.64 -5.21
C ASN A 86 -16.60 -25.41 -5.53
N HIS A 87 -17.28 -26.47 -5.99
CA HIS A 87 -18.70 -26.45 -6.33
C HIS A 87 -19.60 -26.19 -5.10
N GLU A 88 -19.20 -26.63 -3.91
CA GLU A 88 -19.96 -26.39 -2.67
C GLU A 88 -19.92 -24.92 -2.25
N CYS A 89 -18.77 -24.25 -2.44
CA CYS A 89 -18.64 -22.81 -2.17
C CYS A 89 -19.58 -22.00 -3.08
N ARG A 90 -19.70 -22.38 -4.35
CA ARG A 90 -20.62 -21.73 -5.29
C ARG A 90 -22.08 -21.97 -4.92
N ALA A 91 -22.44 -23.20 -4.56
CA ALA A 91 -23.80 -23.54 -4.14
C ALA A 91 -24.22 -22.76 -2.87
N LYS A 92 -23.31 -22.61 -1.90
CA LYS A 92 -23.55 -21.77 -0.71
C LYS A 92 -23.66 -20.28 -1.05
N TYR A 93 -22.86 -19.79 -2.00
CA TYR A 93 -22.94 -18.40 -2.44
C TYR A 93 -24.24 -18.11 -3.21
N GLN A 94 -24.81 -19.09 -3.92
CA GLN A 94 -26.13 -18.96 -4.57
C GLN A 94 -27.28 -18.77 -3.57
N GLN A 95 -27.12 -19.17 -2.31
CA GLN A 95 -28.10 -18.88 -1.25
C GLN A 95 -28.10 -17.40 -0.83
N LEU A 96 -27.16 -16.58 -1.32
CA LEU A 96 -27.11 -15.14 -1.09
C LEU A 96 -28.38 -14.44 -1.59
N ASP A 97 -28.90 -14.85 -2.76
CA ASP A 97 -30.10 -14.25 -3.34
C ASP A 97 -31.31 -14.48 -2.44
N THR A 98 -31.42 -15.68 -1.83
CA THR A 98 -32.46 -15.98 -0.84
C THR A 98 -32.31 -15.14 0.43
N ARG A 99 -31.07 -14.95 0.92
CA ARG A 99 -30.79 -14.13 2.12
C ARG A 99 -31.03 -12.65 1.86
N LEU A 100 -30.75 -12.15 0.67
CA LEU A 100 -31.02 -10.77 0.25
C LEU A 100 -32.53 -10.54 0.05
N GLY A 101 -33.25 -11.54 -0.48
CA GLY A 101 -34.71 -11.47 -0.64
C GLY A 101 -35.50 -11.44 0.68
N GLN A 102 -34.87 -11.80 1.80
CA GLN A 102 -35.45 -11.71 3.15
C GLN A 102 -35.22 -10.35 3.83
N ILE A 103 -34.48 -9.42 3.20
CA ILE A 103 -34.31 -8.07 3.72
C ILE A 103 -35.61 -7.31 3.47
N TYR A 104 -36.46 -7.24 4.49
CA TYR A 104 -37.72 -6.49 4.43
C TYR A 104 -37.49 -4.99 4.16
N LEU A 105 -38.35 -4.44 3.31
CA LEU A 105 -38.33 -3.07 2.77
C LEU A 105 -38.74 -1.98 3.77
N ASP A 106 -38.98 -2.33 5.04
CA ASP A 106 -39.46 -1.39 6.06
C ASP A 106 -38.36 -0.48 6.64
N ASN A 107 -37.12 -0.65 6.18
CA ASN A 107 -35.96 0.13 6.61
C ASN A 107 -35.74 1.34 5.69
N THR A 108 -35.11 2.39 6.21
CA THR A 108 -34.68 3.50 5.34
C THR A 108 -33.69 3.02 4.27
N PRO A 109 -33.56 3.71 3.13
CA PRO A 109 -32.65 3.29 2.06
C PRO A 109 -31.20 3.09 2.53
N ASN A 110 -30.74 3.91 3.50
CA ASN A 110 -29.39 3.79 4.05
C ASN A 110 -29.23 2.55 4.94
N GLU A 111 -30.21 2.26 5.79
CA GLU A 111 -30.21 1.06 6.65
C GLU A 111 -30.30 -0.21 5.82
N THR A 112 -31.17 -0.22 4.81
CA THR A 112 -31.29 -1.30 3.82
C THR A 112 -29.94 -1.54 3.13
N TRP A 113 -29.25 -0.49 2.71
CA TRP A 113 -27.92 -0.61 2.10
C TRP A 113 -26.86 -1.17 3.06
N GLN A 114 -26.87 -0.77 4.33
CA GLN A 114 -25.96 -1.33 5.33
C GLN A 114 -26.25 -2.80 5.60
N LEU A 115 -27.53 -3.20 5.63
CA LEU A 115 -27.96 -4.59 5.79
C LEU A 115 -27.52 -5.44 4.60
N VAL A 116 -27.77 -4.99 3.37
CA VAL A 116 -27.30 -5.66 2.14
C VAL A 116 -25.79 -5.85 2.18
N LYS A 117 -25.04 -4.78 2.48
CA LYS A 117 -23.58 -4.83 2.57
C LYS A 117 -23.12 -5.83 3.63
N ARG A 118 -23.79 -5.89 4.78
CA ARG A 118 -23.48 -6.82 5.86
C ARG A 118 -23.73 -8.26 5.43
N VAL A 119 -24.89 -8.56 4.87
CA VAL A 119 -25.27 -9.90 4.37
C VAL A 119 -24.29 -10.41 3.31
N ILE A 120 -23.87 -9.55 2.38
CA ILE A 120 -22.86 -9.89 1.37
C ILE A 120 -21.51 -10.21 2.04
N VAL A 121 -21.06 -9.39 2.98
CA VAL A 121 -19.78 -9.59 3.67
C VAL A 121 -19.79 -10.86 4.51
N ASP A 122 -20.87 -11.12 5.24
CA ASP A 122 -20.97 -12.28 6.13
C ASP A 122 -21.10 -13.58 5.34
N THR A 123 -21.88 -13.58 4.26
CA THR A 123 -21.95 -14.72 3.33
C THR A 123 -20.60 -14.96 2.65
N ALA A 124 -19.87 -13.91 2.28
CA ALA A 124 -18.52 -14.03 1.75
C ALA A 124 -17.54 -14.59 2.79
N LYS A 125 -17.62 -14.20 4.06
CA LYS A 125 -16.78 -14.78 5.12
C LYS A 125 -17.08 -16.25 5.36
N GLU A 126 -18.36 -16.62 5.39
CA GLU A 126 -18.83 -17.99 5.61
C GLU A 126 -18.42 -18.92 4.46
N THR A 127 -18.51 -18.44 3.21
CA THR A 127 -18.21 -19.23 2.01
C THR A 127 -16.72 -19.26 1.67
N LEU A 128 -16.03 -18.14 1.80
CA LEU A 128 -14.61 -18.01 1.40
C LEU A 128 -13.65 -18.33 2.54
N GLY A 129 -14.13 -18.32 3.78
CA GLY A 129 -13.29 -18.31 4.97
C GLY A 129 -12.45 -17.04 5.09
N GLU A 130 -11.88 -16.83 6.28
CA GLU A 130 -10.95 -15.74 6.54
C GLU A 130 -9.54 -16.31 6.67
N THR A 131 -8.64 -15.97 5.74
CA THR A 131 -7.22 -16.29 5.94
C THR A 131 -6.63 -15.27 6.89
N THR A 132 -6.66 -15.58 8.19
CA THR A 132 -5.77 -14.92 9.14
C THR A 132 -4.36 -15.38 8.83
N ARG A 133 -3.56 -14.49 8.21
CA ARG A 133 -2.11 -14.68 8.21
C ARG A 133 -1.66 -14.68 9.67
N THR A 134 -1.40 -15.85 10.23
CA THR A 134 -0.56 -16.00 11.41
C THR A 134 0.69 -15.20 11.13
N ARG A 135 0.95 -14.17 11.94
CA ARG A 135 2.12 -13.30 11.72
C ARG A 135 3.35 -14.21 11.76
N PRO A 136 4.13 -14.35 10.68
CA PRO A 136 5.30 -15.23 10.65
C PRO A 136 6.43 -14.78 11.59
N ASN A 137 6.24 -13.68 12.32
CA ASN A 137 7.31 -13.01 13.07
C ASN A 137 7.26 -13.25 14.59
N ARG A 138 6.48 -14.22 15.09
CA ARG A 138 6.60 -14.64 16.49
C ARG A 138 7.57 -15.81 16.57
N THR A 139 8.82 -15.49 16.85
CA THR A 139 9.79 -16.50 17.30
C THR A 139 9.24 -17.14 18.58
N PRO A 140 9.23 -18.47 18.72
CA PRO A 140 8.75 -19.13 19.94
C PRO A 140 9.68 -18.93 21.15
N ASP A 141 10.83 -18.28 20.96
CA ASP A 141 11.77 -17.97 22.04
C ASP A 141 11.34 -16.69 22.77
N GLU A 142 10.94 -16.87 24.03
CA GLU A 142 10.52 -15.79 24.93
C GLU A 142 11.64 -14.76 25.15
N THR A 143 12.90 -15.21 25.17
CA THR A 143 14.06 -14.32 25.35
C THR A 143 14.23 -13.36 24.16
N ILE A 144 14.07 -13.85 22.93
CA ILE A 144 14.11 -13.03 21.71
C ILE A 144 12.93 -12.05 21.69
N THR A 145 11.77 -12.48 22.17
CA THR A 145 10.56 -11.64 22.24
C THR A 145 10.76 -10.49 23.23
N ASN A 146 11.34 -10.76 24.39
CA ASN A 146 11.66 -9.76 25.40
C ASN A 146 12.72 -8.77 24.90
N LEU A 147 13.82 -9.27 24.31
CA LEU A 147 14.86 -8.42 23.72
C LEU A 147 14.32 -7.54 22.59
N SER A 148 13.44 -8.07 21.73
CA SER A 148 12.80 -7.29 20.66
C SER A 148 11.89 -6.19 21.20
N THR A 149 11.22 -6.45 22.33
CA THR A 149 10.38 -5.45 23.02
C THR A 149 11.24 -4.33 23.61
N GLN A 150 12.35 -4.67 24.28
CA GLN A 150 13.30 -3.69 24.80
C GLN A 150 13.95 -2.86 23.68
N GLN A 151 14.33 -3.49 22.56
CA GLN A 151 14.86 -2.81 21.38
C GLN A 151 13.88 -1.76 20.84
N LYS A 152 12.59 -2.12 20.78
CA LYS A 152 11.52 -1.21 20.32
C LYS A 152 11.36 -0.01 21.26
N GLN A 153 11.39 -0.25 22.57
CA GLN A 153 11.32 0.82 23.57
C GLN A 153 12.51 1.77 23.47
N LEU A 154 13.74 1.25 23.30
CA LEU A 154 14.93 2.08 23.09
C LEU A 154 14.83 2.91 21.80
N ARG A 155 14.30 2.35 20.72
CA ARG A 155 14.07 3.11 19.48
C ARG A 155 13.15 4.31 19.72
N ILE A 156 12.03 4.10 20.40
CA ILE A 156 11.09 5.18 20.74
C ILE A 156 11.78 6.25 21.60
N ARG A 157 12.60 5.84 22.58
CA ARG A 157 13.37 6.79 23.40
C ARG A 157 14.39 7.58 22.58
N ILE A 158 15.11 6.95 21.65
CA ILE A 158 16.07 7.61 20.75
C ILE A 158 15.37 8.68 19.89
N ASP A 159 14.18 8.34 19.37
CA ASP A 159 13.40 9.24 18.52
C ASP A 159 12.94 10.48 19.30
N ASN A 160 12.60 10.30 20.58
CA ASN A 160 12.14 11.37 21.47
C ASN A 160 13.26 12.15 22.17
N THR A 161 14.51 11.69 22.12
CA THR A 161 15.65 12.35 22.79
C THR A 161 16.30 13.39 21.88
N ARG A 162 16.37 14.63 22.37
CA ARG A 162 17.01 15.77 21.69
C ARG A 162 18.50 15.90 22.00
N ASP A 163 18.91 15.56 23.22
CA ASP A 163 20.31 15.59 23.65
C ASP A 163 21.15 14.55 22.90
N LYS A 164 22.28 15.00 22.32
CA LYS A 164 23.17 14.18 21.51
C LYS A 164 23.91 13.13 22.34
N GLN A 165 24.33 13.45 23.56
CA GLN A 165 25.09 12.51 24.39
C GLN A 165 24.21 11.37 24.90
N ASN A 166 23.04 11.68 25.43
CA ASN A 166 22.08 10.65 25.83
C ASN A 166 21.56 9.83 24.63
N LYS A 167 21.37 10.45 23.47
CA LYS A 167 21.01 9.73 22.24
C LYS A 167 22.08 8.74 21.79
N LEU A 168 23.36 9.06 22.00
CA LEU A 168 24.47 8.15 21.70
C LEU A 168 24.46 6.93 22.65
N LYS A 169 24.27 7.14 23.96
CA LYS A 169 24.15 6.07 24.96
C LYS A 169 23.00 5.11 24.62
N LEU A 170 21.81 5.65 24.33
CA LEU A 170 20.65 4.85 23.94
C LEU A 170 20.89 4.04 22.64
N LYS A 171 21.65 4.59 21.69
CA LYS A 171 22.04 3.85 20.47
C LYS A 171 23.00 2.70 20.78
N GLN A 172 23.96 2.90 21.70
CA GLN A 172 24.88 1.85 22.13
C GLN A 172 24.13 0.71 22.82
N GLU A 173 23.24 1.04 23.77
CA GLU A 173 22.36 0.06 24.42
C GLU A 173 21.51 -0.74 23.41
N ARG A 174 20.93 -0.04 22.43
CA ARG A 174 20.15 -0.69 21.37
C ARG A 174 21.00 -1.66 20.55
N ASN A 175 22.24 -1.31 20.26
CA ASN A 175 23.16 -2.16 19.50
C ASN A 175 23.56 -3.41 20.28
N LEU A 176 23.78 -3.30 21.60
CA LEU A 176 24.03 -4.46 22.46
C LEU A 176 22.88 -5.47 22.40
N ILE A 177 21.64 -4.99 22.51
CA ILE A 177 20.44 -5.84 22.40
C ILE A 177 20.33 -6.49 21.01
N LEU A 178 20.64 -5.74 19.95
CA LEU A 178 20.65 -6.31 18.59
C LEU A 178 21.70 -7.43 18.45
N HIS A 179 22.90 -7.24 19.01
CA HIS A 179 23.92 -8.29 19.01
C HIS A 179 23.48 -9.52 19.80
N GLN A 180 22.82 -9.35 20.94
CA GLN A 180 22.27 -10.46 21.73
C GLN A 180 21.21 -11.25 20.94
N ILE A 181 20.30 -10.56 20.24
CA ILE A 181 19.31 -11.21 19.38
C ILE A 181 19.99 -11.99 18.26
N ILE A 182 20.95 -11.37 17.55
CA ILE A 182 21.68 -12.02 16.45
C ILE A 182 22.42 -13.26 16.96
N LYS A 183 23.12 -13.13 18.10
CA LYS A 183 23.82 -14.23 18.76
C LYS A 183 22.86 -15.39 19.04
N ARG A 184 21.74 -15.11 19.71
CA ARG A 184 20.73 -16.10 20.08
C ARG A 184 20.08 -16.80 18.89
N VAL A 185 19.89 -16.09 17.78
CA VAL A 185 19.37 -16.67 16.52
C VAL A 185 20.43 -17.54 15.83
N ALA A 186 21.70 -17.11 15.83
CA ALA A 186 22.79 -17.82 15.16
C ALA A 186 23.16 -19.15 15.84
N TYR A 187 23.17 -19.22 17.18
CA TYR A 187 23.43 -20.45 17.94
C TYR A 187 22.22 -21.40 18.04
N ARG A 188 21.19 -21.19 17.20
CA ARG A 188 19.99 -22.04 17.14
C ARG A 188 19.95 -22.93 15.88
N ILE A 189 20.96 -22.83 15.03
CA ILE A 189 21.29 -23.75 13.93
C ILE A 189 22.29 -24.76 14.48
#